data_AF-A0A1Q6EZU6-F1
#
_entry.id   AF-A0A1Q6EZU6-F1
#
_cell.length_a   1.000
_cell.length_b   1.000
_cell.length_c   1.000
_cell.angle_alpha   90.00
_cell.angle_beta   90.00
_cell.angle_gamma   90.00
#
_symmetry.space_group_name_H-M   'P 1'
#
loop_
_entity.id
_entity.type
_entity.pdbx_description
1 polymer ?
#
loop_
_entity_poly.entity_id
_entity_poly.type
_entity_poly.pdbx_seq_one_letter_code
_entity_poly.pdbx_strand_id
1 'polypeptide(L)'
;MKRLFIIAGCTLLCTPCGAFTTEAFAQSANQKDLKSYNQEQRAQRRAQRLADMEKYIDSIVLSRNFEFNPQTIQQQPAGTMQFITNTVYTVTLWRGSLDVCLPYYAGYVPPYKYVLLNTGVPNVSNYTEQKTEQGWMVSFKANLYATAIDYTFTFEIDARYGSATLTISNTWYSPVQYTGTITRIY
;
A
#
# COMPACT_ATOMS: atom_id res chain seq x y z
N MET A 1 88.65 -39.87 24.89
CA MET A 1 88.42 -41.10 24.08
C MET A 1 86.91 -41.22 23.87
N LYS A 2 86.30 -41.52 22.71
CA LYS A 2 86.71 -41.78 21.29
C LYS A 2 86.09 -40.65 20.41
N ARG A 3 86.59 -40.22 19.23
CA ARG A 3 86.55 -40.84 17.87
C ARG A 3 85.14 -41.37 17.50
N LEU A 4 84.48 -41.12 16.36
CA LEU A 4 84.70 -40.39 15.07
C LEU A 4 83.30 -40.27 14.35
N PHE A 5 82.96 -39.65 13.20
CA PHE A 5 83.62 -38.91 12.07
C PHE A 5 82.55 -38.11 11.24
N ILE A 6 82.94 -37.46 10.12
CA ILE A 6 82.25 -37.20 8.80
C ILE A 6 80.69 -37.08 8.76
N ILE A 7 80.03 -35.95 8.41
CA ILE A 7 79.95 -35.15 7.14
C ILE A 7 78.89 -35.65 6.12
N ALA A 8 78.16 -34.68 5.53
CA ALA A 8 77.11 -34.76 4.49
C ALA A 8 75.74 -35.39 4.91
N GLY A 9 74.59 -34.99 4.34
CA GLY A 9 74.34 -33.83 3.46
C GLY A 9 73.39 -34.10 2.29
N CYS A 10 72.08 -34.02 2.50
CA CYS A 10 71.10 -33.74 1.44
C CYS A 10 69.78 -33.19 2.00
N THR A 11 69.18 -32.27 1.26
CA THR A 11 67.86 -31.67 1.50
C THR A 11 66.72 -32.64 1.20
N LEU A 12 65.63 -32.60 1.97
CA LEU A 12 64.31 -32.96 1.45
C LEU A 12 63.19 -32.11 2.11
N LEU A 13 62.58 -31.27 1.27
CA LEU A 13 61.27 -30.62 1.33
C LEU A 13 60.41 -30.77 2.59
N CYS A 14 60.10 -29.63 3.23
CA CYS A 14 58.75 -29.40 3.76
C CYS A 14 58.42 -27.89 3.73
N THR A 15 57.57 -27.48 2.77
CA THR A 15 57.08 -26.10 2.59
C THR A 15 55.96 -25.75 3.60
N PRO A 16 55.62 -24.46 3.81
CA PRO A 16 55.06 -24.03 5.09
C PRO A 16 53.58 -24.31 5.29
N CYS A 17 53.25 -24.97 6.41
CA CYS A 17 51.92 -24.95 7.01
C CYS A 17 51.61 -23.55 7.59
N GLY A 18 51.05 -22.65 6.78
CA GLY A 18 50.70 -21.29 7.25
C GLY A 18 49.67 -20.50 6.43
N ALA A 19 49.18 -21.02 5.28
CA ALA A 19 48.44 -20.21 4.30
C ALA A 19 46.91 -20.44 4.23
N PHE A 20 46.35 -21.45 4.91
CA PHE A 20 44.97 -21.91 4.66
C PHE A 20 43.87 -21.34 5.57
N THR A 21 44.20 -20.48 6.55
CA THR A 21 43.20 -19.89 7.46
C THR A 21 42.82 -18.45 7.11
N THR A 22 43.68 -17.70 6.41
CA THR A 22 43.44 -16.29 6.07
C THR A 22 42.43 -16.12 4.95
N GLU A 23 42.50 -16.93 3.89
CA GLU A 23 41.63 -16.80 2.71
C GLU A 23 40.15 -17.06 3.04
N ALA A 24 39.84 -18.06 3.86
CA ALA A 24 38.47 -18.36 4.28
C ALA A 24 37.85 -17.22 5.14
N PHE A 25 38.66 -16.56 5.97
CA PHE A 25 38.23 -15.36 6.70
C PHE A 25 38.08 -14.15 5.78
N ALA A 26 39.00 -13.94 4.82
CA ALA A 26 38.91 -12.83 3.85
C ALA A 26 37.70 -12.97 2.90
N GLN A 27 37.42 -14.18 2.42
CA GLN A 27 36.24 -14.47 1.60
C GLN A 27 34.95 -14.31 2.40
N SER A 28 34.89 -14.82 3.64
CA SER A 28 33.68 -14.70 4.47
C SER A 28 33.46 -13.29 5.05
N ALA A 29 34.50 -12.46 5.15
CA ALA A 29 34.39 -11.02 5.37
C ALA A 29 33.78 -10.32 4.15
N ASN A 30 34.41 -10.43 2.98
CA ASN A 30 33.89 -9.88 1.72
C ASN A 30 32.43 -10.30 1.45
N GLN A 31 32.09 -11.56 1.71
CA GLN A 31 30.72 -12.05 1.53
C GLN A 31 29.71 -11.44 2.52
N LYS A 32 30.13 -11.03 3.73
CA LYS A 32 29.29 -10.27 4.68
C LYS A 32 29.13 -8.83 4.22
N ASP A 33 30.21 -8.18 3.79
CA ASP A 33 30.20 -6.78 3.35
C ASP A 33 29.39 -6.60 2.05
N LEU A 34 29.47 -7.57 1.13
CA LEU A 34 28.58 -7.66 -0.03
C LEU A 34 27.12 -7.91 0.37
N LYS A 35 26.84 -8.63 1.47
CA LYS A 35 25.47 -8.87 1.95
C LYS A 35 24.86 -7.64 2.61
N SER A 36 25.60 -6.90 3.43
CA SER A 36 25.15 -5.63 4.03
C SER A 36 24.92 -4.57 2.95
N TYR A 37 25.88 -4.36 2.03
CA TYR A 37 25.72 -3.43 0.91
C TYR A 37 24.47 -3.72 0.06
N ASN A 38 24.21 -5.01 -0.25
CA ASN A 38 22.98 -5.40 -0.95
C ASN A 38 21.72 -5.20 -0.09
N GLN A 39 21.80 -5.34 1.24
CA GLN A 39 20.68 -5.05 2.16
C GLN A 39 20.38 -3.54 2.23
N GLU A 40 21.41 -2.70 2.29
CA GLU A 40 21.31 -1.24 2.27
C GLU A 40 20.71 -0.73 0.96
N GLN A 41 21.19 -1.20 -0.21
CA GLN A 41 20.55 -0.88 -1.48
C GLN A 41 19.08 -1.32 -1.53
N ARG A 42 18.73 -2.48 -0.95
CA ARG A 42 17.31 -2.92 -0.85
C ARG A 42 16.49 -2.14 0.18
N ALA A 43 17.12 -1.45 1.13
CA ALA A 43 16.45 -0.48 2.01
C ALA A 43 16.22 0.85 1.26
N GLN A 44 17.25 1.38 0.59
CA GLN A 44 17.16 2.60 -0.23
C GLN A 44 16.10 2.48 -1.33
N ARG A 45 16.10 1.39 -2.11
CA ARG A 45 15.07 1.10 -3.14
C ARG A 45 13.67 0.80 -2.58
N ARG A 46 13.51 0.63 -1.26
CA ARG A 46 12.18 0.61 -0.60
C ARG A 46 11.78 2.01 -0.17
N ALA A 47 12.68 2.76 0.48
CA ALA A 47 12.45 4.15 0.88
C ALA A 47 12.11 5.05 -0.33
N GLN A 48 12.83 4.91 -1.44
CA GLN A 48 12.55 5.63 -2.69
C GLN A 48 11.12 5.34 -3.19
N ARG A 49 10.75 4.05 -3.38
CA ARG A 49 9.41 3.67 -3.83
C ARG A 49 8.29 4.14 -2.89
N LEU A 50 8.52 4.18 -1.58
CA LEU A 50 7.58 4.73 -0.61
C LEU A 50 7.42 6.25 -0.76
N ALA A 51 8.53 6.99 -0.87
CA ALA A 51 8.52 8.44 -1.06
C ALA A 51 7.96 8.86 -2.44
N ASP A 52 8.12 8.03 -3.47
CA ASP A 52 7.55 8.28 -4.80
C ASP A 52 6.06 7.89 -4.86
N MET A 53 5.63 6.87 -4.12
CA MET A 53 4.21 6.57 -3.90
C MET A 53 3.51 7.69 -3.13
N GLU A 54 4.13 8.23 -2.08
CA GLU A 54 3.55 9.34 -1.32
C GLU A 54 3.35 10.58 -2.18
N LYS A 55 4.34 10.98 -2.98
CA LYS A 55 4.18 12.08 -3.97
C LYS A 55 3.08 11.79 -4.98
N TYR A 56 2.94 10.53 -5.42
CA TYR A 56 1.91 10.13 -6.37
C TYR A 56 0.51 10.27 -5.74
N ILE A 57 0.28 9.75 -4.54
CA ILE A 57 -1.00 9.88 -3.83
C ILE A 57 -1.31 11.35 -3.48
N ASP A 58 -0.33 12.12 -2.99
CA ASP A 58 -0.49 13.56 -2.73
C ASP A 58 -0.89 14.31 -4.02
N SER A 59 -0.29 13.98 -5.16
CA SER A 59 -0.66 14.57 -6.46
C SER A 59 -2.07 14.17 -6.92
N ILE A 60 -2.51 12.93 -6.63
CA ILE A 60 -3.84 12.44 -6.95
C ILE A 60 -4.90 13.20 -6.15
N VAL A 61 -4.77 13.23 -4.82
CA VAL A 61 -5.75 13.86 -3.91
C VAL A 61 -5.90 15.34 -4.26
N LEU A 62 -4.79 16.09 -4.31
CA LEU A 62 -4.80 17.51 -4.63
C LEU A 62 -5.31 17.83 -6.04
N SER A 63 -5.21 16.90 -7.00
CA SER A 63 -5.79 17.08 -8.33
C SER A 63 -7.31 16.87 -8.37
N ARG A 64 -7.89 16.17 -7.38
CA ARG A 64 -9.30 15.78 -7.30
C ARG A 64 -9.81 15.00 -8.54
N ASN A 65 -8.90 14.25 -9.18
CA ASN A 65 -9.12 13.47 -10.41
C ASN A 65 -8.68 12.01 -10.19
N PHE A 66 -9.53 11.23 -9.52
CA PHE A 66 -9.16 9.90 -9.03
C PHE A 66 -10.30 8.89 -9.10
N GLU A 67 -9.94 7.63 -9.30
CA GLU A 67 -10.86 6.49 -9.29
C GLU A 67 -10.53 5.59 -8.09
N PHE A 68 -11.54 5.26 -7.29
CA PHE A 68 -11.46 4.25 -6.25
C PHE A 68 -11.99 2.91 -6.76
N ASN A 69 -11.14 1.89 -6.69
CA ASN A 69 -11.44 0.51 -7.07
C ASN A 69 -11.66 -0.32 -5.79
N PRO A 70 -12.91 -0.64 -5.41
CA PRO A 70 -13.25 -1.41 -4.22
C PRO A 70 -12.92 -2.90 -4.38
N GLN A 71 -12.48 -3.52 -3.30
CA GLN A 71 -12.18 -4.95 -3.20
C GLN A 71 -13.07 -5.67 -2.18
N THR A 72 -13.59 -4.95 -1.17
CA THR A 72 -14.55 -5.49 -0.20
C THR A 72 -15.66 -4.49 0.11
N ILE A 73 -16.75 -4.99 0.71
CA ILE A 73 -17.84 -4.22 1.31
C ILE A 73 -18.10 -4.75 2.73
N GLN A 74 -18.37 -3.86 3.67
CA GLN A 74 -18.80 -4.18 5.03
C GLN A 74 -19.83 -3.16 5.52
N GLN A 75 -20.92 -3.60 6.12
CA GLN A 75 -21.86 -2.70 6.79
C GLN A 75 -21.45 -2.48 8.25
N GLN A 76 -21.39 -1.23 8.71
CA GLN A 76 -21.07 -0.91 10.10
C GLN A 76 -22.34 -0.91 10.98
N PRO A 77 -22.25 -1.26 12.29
CA PRO A 77 -21.04 -1.58 13.05
C PRO A 77 -20.65 -3.08 13.08
N ALA A 78 -21.51 -3.98 12.58
CA ALA A 78 -21.41 -5.42 12.85
C ALA A 78 -21.72 -6.33 11.65
N GLY A 79 -21.76 -5.79 10.44
CA GLY A 79 -21.92 -6.58 9.21
C GLY A 79 -20.67 -7.40 8.90
N THR A 80 -20.86 -8.56 8.26
CA THR A 80 -19.76 -9.38 7.75
C THR A 80 -19.10 -8.69 6.54
N MET A 81 -17.76 -8.67 6.52
CA MET A 81 -16.98 -8.22 5.37
C MET A 81 -17.16 -9.22 4.20
N GLN A 82 -17.48 -8.72 3.00
CA GLN A 82 -17.68 -9.52 1.79
C GLN A 82 -16.74 -9.04 0.68
N PHE A 83 -16.19 -9.96 -0.11
CA PHE A 83 -15.37 -9.62 -1.28
C PHE A 83 -16.23 -9.17 -2.45
N ILE A 84 -15.75 -8.13 -3.14
CA ILE A 84 -16.29 -7.67 -4.41
C ILE A 84 -15.47 -8.32 -5.54
N THR A 85 -16.11 -9.12 -6.38
CA THR A 85 -15.47 -9.85 -7.48
C THR A 85 -15.65 -9.22 -8.86
N ASN A 86 -16.48 -8.17 -8.97
CA ASN A 86 -16.79 -7.50 -10.24
C ASN A 86 -16.04 -6.17 -10.35
N THR A 87 -15.22 -6.03 -11.39
CA THR A 87 -14.40 -4.84 -11.68
C THR A 87 -15.18 -3.67 -12.28
N VAL A 88 -16.48 -3.82 -12.55
CA VAL A 88 -17.36 -2.73 -13.01
C VAL A 88 -17.75 -1.76 -11.89
N TYR A 89 -17.51 -2.12 -10.63
CA TYR A 89 -17.79 -1.24 -9.51
C TYR A 89 -16.62 -0.29 -9.22
N THR A 90 -16.87 1.01 -9.24
CA THR A 90 -15.87 2.07 -9.02
C THR A 90 -16.51 3.32 -8.39
N VAL A 91 -15.68 4.23 -7.87
CA VAL A 91 -16.09 5.62 -7.58
C VAL A 91 -15.09 6.55 -8.23
N THR A 92 -15.54 7.32 -9.20
CA THR A 92 -14.74 8.28 -9.97
C THR A 92 -15.07 9.69 -9.55
N LEU A 93 -14.07 10.41 -9.04
CA LEU A 93 -14.13 11.85 -8.81
C LEU A 93 -13.31 12.55 -9.91
N TRP A 94 -13.93 13.48 -10.62
CA TRP A 94 -13.29 14.20 -11.72
C TRP A 94 -13.75 15.65 -11.75
N ARG A 95 -12.84 16.59 -11.47
CA ARG A 95 -13.07 18.05 -11.51
C ARG A 95 -14.26 18.54 -10.66
N GLY A 96 -14.66 17.77 -9.66
CA GLY A 96 -15.83 18.04 -8.80
C GLY A 96 -17.10 17.26 -9.18
N SER A 97 -17.16 16.66 -10.38
CA SER A 97 -18.15 15.63 -10.71
C SER A 97 -17.84 14.32 -9.99
N LEU A 98 -18.87 13.54 -9.67
CA LEU A 98 -18.79 12.21 -9.07
C LEU A 98 -19.60 11.21 -9.87
N ASP A 99 -18.95 10.20 -10.43
CA ASP A 99 -19.61 9.01 -10.96
C ASP A 99 -19.44 7.87 -9.96
N VAL A 100 -20.55 7.34 -9.43
CA VAL A 100 -20.57 6.22 -8.50
C VAL A 100 -21.21 4.99 -9.14
N CYS A 101 -20.53 3.85 -9.05
CA CYS A 101 -21.03 2.53 -9.41
C CYS A 101 -20.68 1.55 -8.26
N LEU A 102 -21.48 1.50 -7.20
CA LEU A 102 -21.22 0.69 -6.01
C LEU A 102 -22.41 -0.15 -5.53
N PRO A 103 -22.19 -1.42 -5.13
CA PRO A 103 -23.17 -2.17 -4.36
C PRO A 103 -23.31 -1.54 -2.96
N TYR A 104 -24.52 -1.42 -2.43
CA TYR A 104 -24.79 -0.70 -1.19
C TYR A 104 -25.95 -1.36 -0.40
N TYR A 105 -25.91 -1.26 0.93
CA TYR A 105 -26.95 -1.76 1.82
C TYR A 105 -27.88 -0.63 2.25
N ALA A 106 -29.08 -0.57 1.66
CA ALA A 106 -30.11 0.39 2.01
C ALA A 106 -31.13 -0.21 3.00
N GLY A 107 -31.45 0.53 4.06
CA GLY A 107 -32.45 0.13 5.06
C GLY A 107 -32.10 0.57 6.48
N TYR A 108 -33.12 0.66 7.33
CA TYR A 108 -32.99 1.07 8.74
C TYR A 108 -32.91 -0.11 9.71
N VAL A 109 -33.46 -1.27 9.33
CA VAL A 109 -33.53 -2.50 10.15
C VAL A 109 -33.22 -3.71 9.26
N PRO A 110 -32.56 -4.77 9.76
CA PRO A 110 -32.43 -6.03 9.02
C PRO A 110 -33.79 -6.63 8.62
N PRO A 111 -33.90 -7.31 7.45
CA PRO A 111 -32.86 -7.50 6.45
C PRO A 111 -32.67 -6.24 5.57
N TYR A 112 -31.43 -5.77 5.45
CA TYR A 112 -31.09 -4.65 4.59
C TYR A 112 -31.21 -5.02 3.11
N LYS A 113 -31.71 -4.10 2.29
CA LYS A 113 -31.85 -4.30 0.84
C LYS A 113 -30.52 -3.99 0.15
N TYR A 114 -29.95 -4.99 -0.53
CA TYR A 114 -28.86 -4.77 -1.46
C TYR A 114 -29.37 -3.98 -2.68
N VAL A 115 -28.72 -2.85 -2.97
CA VAL A 115 -29.03 -1.98 -4.11
C VAL A 115 -27.73 -1.58 -4.81
N LEU A 116 -27.83 -1.12 -6.06
CA LEU A 116 -26.70 -0.58 -6.81
C LEU A 116 -26.81 0.94 -6.89
N LEU A 117 -25.87 1.65 -6.28
CA LEU A 117 -25.63 3.08 -6.50
C LEU A 117 -24.89 3.22 -7.83
N ASN A 118 -25.63 3.30 -8.94
CA ASN A 118 -25.12 3.63 -10.27
C ASN A 118 -25.72 4.99 -10.71
N THR A 119 -24.96 6.08 -10.56
CA THR A 119 -25.37 7.43 -10.97
C THR A 119 -24.18 8.39 -11.07
N GLY A 120 -24.30 9.40 -11.94
CA GLY A 120 -23.39 10.55 -12.00
C GLY A 120 -24.01 11.78 -11.36
N VAL A 121 -23.20 12.54 -10.62
CA VAL A 121 -23.57 13.80 -9.96
C VAL A 121 -22.60 14.90 -10.44
N PRO A 122 -23.09 15.99 -11.06
CA PRO A 122 -22.21 16.94 -11.77
C PRO A 122 -21.38 17.85 -10.86
N ASN A 123 -21.75 17.98 -9.58
CA ASN A 123 -20.98 18.73 -8.58
C ASN A 123 -21.18 18.10 -7.19
N VAL A 124 -20.09 17.73 -6.52
CA VAL A 124 -20.10 17.41 -5.08
C VAL A 124 -20.10 18.70 -4.25
N SER A 125 -20.68 18.63 -3.06
CA SER A 125 -20.74 19.75 -2.10
C SER A 125 -19.87 19.45 -0.87
N ASN A 126 -19.50 20.50 -0.12
CA ASN A 126 -18.79 20.38 1.15
C ASN A 126 -17.48 19.55 1.07
N TYR A 127 -16.76 19.63 -0.06
CA TYR A 127 -15.50 18.92 -0.26
C TYR A 127 -14.42 19.46 0.68
N THR A 128 -13.82 18.56 1.47
CA THR A 128 -12.70 18.83 2.37
C THR A 128 -11.59 17.78 2.16
N GLU A 129 -10.34 18.21 2.33
CA GLU A 129 -9.16 17.34 2.26
C GLU A 129 -8.19 17.71 3.40
N GLN A 130 -7.70 16.71 4.12
CA GLN A 130 -6.82 16.86 5.29
C GLN A 130 -5.72 15.82 5.23
N LYS A 131 -4.44 16.24 5.20
CA LYS A 131 -3.29 15.33 5.35
C LYS A 131 -3.29 14.76 6.77
N THR A 132 -3.08 13.45 6.90
CA THR A 132 -2.95 12.68 8.15
C THR A 132 -1.55 12.09 8.26
N GLU A 133 -1.24 11.38 9.36
CA GLU A 133 0.07 10.70 9.50
C GLU A 133 0.23 9.51 8.50
N GLN A 134 -0.87 8.85 8.16
CA GLN A 134 -0.89 7.73 7.21
C GLN A 134 -1.04 8.18 5.74
N GLY A 135 -1.64 9.34 5.50
CA GLY A 135 -1.84 9.88 4.15
C GLY A 135 -2.85 11.02 4.11
N TRP A 136 -4.09 10.75 3.69
CA TRP A 136 -5.14 11.75 3.55
C TRP A 136 -6.49 11.27 4.08
N MET A 137 -7.26 12.19 4.63
CA MET A 137 -8.71 12.08 4.79
C MET A 137 -9.38 13.06 3.82
N VAL A 138 -10.27 12.55 2.97
CA VAL A 138 -11.04 13.34 2.00
C VAL A 138 -12.52 13.10 2.25
N SER A 139 -13.33 14.15 2.39
CA SER A 139 -14.77 14.01 2.59
C SER A 139 -15.56 14.96 1.70
N PHE A 140 -16.71 14.52 1.20
CA PHE A 140 -17.65 15.34 0.43
C PHE A 140 -19.07 14.79 0.52
N LYS A 141 -20.05 15.59 0.11
CA LYS A 141 -21.47 15.19 0.03
C LYS A 141 -21.98 15.22 -1.39
N ALA A 142 -22.66 14.16 -1.79
CA ALA A 142 -23.37 14.07 -3.07
C ALA A 142 -24.83 13.67 -2.84
N ASN A 143 -25.75 14.38 -3.49
CA ASN A 143 -27.15 14.04 -3.49
C ASN A 143 -27.42 13.03 -4.61
N LEU A 144 -27.57 11.75 -4.26
CA LEU A 144 -27.75 10.69 -5.25
C LEU A 144 -29.21 10.65 -5.71
N TYR A 145 -29.42 10.56 -7.02
CA TYR A 145 -30.73 10.48 -7.68
C TYR A 145 -31.69 11.67 -7.43
N ALA A 146 -31.18 12.85 -7.05
CA ALA A 146 -32.00 14.04 -6.75
C ALA A 146 -33.07 13.76 -5.66
N THR A 147 -32.67 13.05 -4.60
CA THR A 147 -33.55 12.60 -3.50
C THR A 147 -33.42 13.50 -2.27
N ALA A 148 -34.25 13.29 -1.25
CA ALA A 148 -34.11 13.95 0.05
C ALA A 148 -32.95 13.37 0.92
N ILE A 149 -31.98 12.67 0.33
CA ILE A 149 -30.89 11.98 1.03
C ILE A 149 -29.54 12.44 0.46
N ASP A 150 -28.83 13.26 1.24
CA ASP A 150 -27.43 13.56 0.99
C ASP A 150 -26.55 12.42 1.51
N TYR A 151 -25.76 11.83 0.61
CA TYR A 151 -24.78 10.81 0.96
C TYR A 151 -23.43 11.50 1.21
N THR A 152 -22.87 11.28 2.40
CA THR A 152 -21.51 11.72 2.75
C THR A 152 -20.54 10.59 2.42
N PHE A 153 -19.58 10.88 1.57
CA PHE A 153 -18.47 10.01 1.21
C PHE A 153 -17.25 10.48 2.01
N THR A 154 -16.57 9.56 2.70
CA THR A 154 -15.32 9.85 3.40
C THR A 154 -14.29 8.78 3.05
N PHE A 155 -13.21 9.18 2.39
CA PHE A 155 -12.05 8.35 2.09
C PHE A 155 -10.96 8.57 3.13
N GLU A 156 -10.47 7.47 3.71
CA GLU A 156 -9.19 7.40 4.42
C GLU A 156 -8.19 6.74 3.48
N ILE A 157 -7.12 7.45 3.10
CA ILE A 157 -6.20 7.06 2.03
C ILE A 157 -4.79 6.92 2.62
N ASP A 158 -4.19 5.74 2.48
CA ASP A 158 -2.80 5.49 2.86
C ASP A 158 -1.87 5.93 1.72
N ALA A 159 -0.99 6.92 2.00
CA ALA A 159 -0.10 7.49 1.01
C ALA A 159 1.13 6.60 0.70
N ARG A 160 1.41 5.59 1.52
CA ARG A 160 2.54 4.66 1.37
C ARG A 160 2.20 3.49 0.46
N TYR A 161 0.92 3.11 0.39
CA TYR A 161 0.46 1.94 -0.36
C TYR A 161 -0.63 2.23 -1.41
N GLY A 162 -1.29 3.39 -1.37
CA GLY A 162 -2.39 3.74 -2.28
C GLY A 162 -3.70 2.96 -2.02
N SER A 163 -3.75 2.19 -0.93
CA SER A 163 -4.97 1.60 -0.40
C SER A 163 -5.84 2.67 0.26
N ALA A 164 -7.15 2.55 0.12
CA ALA A 164 -8.10 3.43 0.77
C ALA A 164 -9.30 2.68 1.38
N THR A 165 -9.86 3.26 2.44
CA THR A 165 -11.15 2.89 3.01
C THR A 165 -12.15 3.99 2.67
N LEU A 166 -13.21 3.66 1.93
CA LEU A 166 -14.34 4.55 1.70
C LEU A 166 -15.45 4.20 2.71
N THR A 167 -15.89 5.18 3.50
CA THR A 167 -17.15 5.13 4.24
C THR A 167 -18.20 5.96 3.52
N ILE A 168 -19.37 5.36 3.22
CA ILE A 168 -20.58 6.06 2.77
C ILE A 168 -21.58 6.08 3.93
N SER A 169 -22.01 7.27 4.34
CA SER A 169 -23.01 7.47 5.39
C SER A 169 -24.09 8.46 4.96
N ASN A 170 -25.27 8.38 5.58
CA ASN A 170 -26.33 9.38 5.47
C ASN A 170 -27.15 9.40 6.77
N THR A 171 -28.23 10.18 6.81
CA THR A 171 -29.09 10.34 8.01
C THR A 171 -30.09 9.22 8.25
N TRP A 172 -30.25 8.26 7.33
CA TRP A 172 -31.34 7.29 7.34
C TRP A 172 -30.88 5.82 7.44
N TYR A 173 -29.67 5.50 6.99
CA TYR A 173 -29.14 4.12 6.92
C TYR A 173 -27.81 4.00 7.64
N SER A 174 -27.50 2.80 8.14
CA SER A 174 -26.20 2.49 8.74
C SER A 174 -25.05 2.71 7.74
N PRO A 175 -23.88 3.23 8.16
CA PRO A 175 -22.76 3.44 7.25
C PRO A 175 -22.29 2.14 6.58
N VAL A 176 -21.90 2.24 5.32
CA VAL A 176 -21.31 1.15 4.54
C VAL A 176 -19.88 1.51 4.22
N GLN A 177 -18.96 0.60 4.52
CA GLN A 177 -17.54 0.72 4.27
C GLN A 177 -17.09 -0.18 3.12
N TYR A 178 -16.05 0.27 2.43
CA TYR A 178 -15.39 -0.45 1.36
C TYR A 178 -13.89 -0.29 1.54
N THR A 179 -13.11 -1.36 1.42
CA THR A 179 -11.65 -1.24 1.26
C THR A 179 -11.27 -1.49 -0.19
N GLY A 180 -10.23 -0.82 -0.67
CA GLY A 180 -9.82 -0.86 -2.07
C GLY A 180 -8.54 -0.06 -2.32
N THR A 181 -8.34 0.35 -3.57
CA THR A 181 -7.15 1.12 -4.01
C THR A 181 -7.55 2.32 -4.85
N ILE A 182 -6.78 3.41 -4.79
CA ILE A 182 -7.00 4.61 -5.59
C ILE A 182 -6.00 4.69 -6.76
N THR A 183 -6.50 5.06 -7.93
CA THR A 183 -5.77 5.28 -9.18
C THR A 183 -6.02 6.69 -9.72
N ARG A 184 -5.09 7.23 -10.52
CA ARG A 184 -5.25 8.54 -11.16
C ARG A 184 -6.05 8.42 -12.46
N ILE A 185 -6.97 9.35 -12.68
CA ILE A 185 -7.63 9.56 -13.98
C ILE A 185 -6.75 10.50 -14.84
N TYR A 186 -6.88 10.44 -16.17
CA TYR A 186 -6.07 11.21 -17.13
C TYR A 186 -6.81 12.41 -17.69
#